data_AF-A0A2B8BDH2-F1
#
_entry.id   AF-A0A2B8BDH2-F1
#
_cell.length_a   1.000
_cell.length_b   1.000
_cell.length_c   1.000
_cell.angle_alpha   90.00
_cell.angle_beta   90.00
_cell.angle_gamma   90.00
#
_symmetry.space_group_name_H-M   'P 1'
#
loop_
_entity.id
_entity.type
_entity.pdbx_description
1 polymer ?
#
loop_
_entity_poly.entity_id
_entity_poly.type
_entity_poly.pdbx_seq_one_letter_code
_entity_poly.pdbx_strand_id
1 'polypeptide(L)'
;MGHVTDRAIELYKAGRRDEALSLVEQVLREDPVDRDALSLAGAILYQSDRLDEAERMLHRLIAGHPLFAQGRINLATAMLARGARREALGHLRVACLLTPGDPDAHGRLGNLLHGAGDYVAATRHMTHAARLCPTDPDRQVLLAVALLSHCDHAGAVGVLTPVLARHPGHTDARTHLAAAWLSLGRPDLAEETLLAAGGAPSGDTPPSGGKPPTVQGIAQGDPTLSRARLYRQVAADAQRPHTPEGLLVRAPFSVLSGYGDFAQHFVRSLMECGTTLRLAGLMGEESWRPAFTDPILQAAARRLGDPVRARLALSVLTPPLVEPVPGLPTVNYTMFEGPRIPDSWAVCNRAHEMVVVPTDSSRLAWIAAGHPEDRIRVCPPGIAPHPADAAAQPLPIVGPGGRSVMDYRVRVLNISDFVARKNLAGLLRVWLRGTRAGDDAILILKVGKGGSSLMGEMRRLVEEGMRATGRRLDEAAPIALLTDRYDDAGIAGLYAVATHYLSLSHGEGWDLPITRAGCLGAGLIAPRHSAYTAYLNDRVAHLIPCTTGPALMPYSSAYYQPFHGLDWWHPDEDAAADILSRVIRDPEGERRDAARHLMDNFTWDAAARRLLDALDGV
;
A
#
# COMPACT_ATOMS: atom_id res chain seq x y z
N MET A 1 -15.10 -47.88 18.39
CA MET A 1 -14.45 -46.57 18.12
C MET A 1 -15.43 -45.42 17.91
N GLY A 2 -16.50 -45.54 17.11
CA GLY A 2 -17.46 -44.43 16.85
C GLY A 2 -17.96 -43.67 18.09
N HIS A 3 -18.37 -44.39 19.15
CA HIS A 3 -18.84 -43.77 20.40
C HIS A 3 -17.82 -42.86 21.12
N VAL A 4 -16.51 -43.13 20.98
CA VAL A 4 -15.45 -42.32 21.62
C VAL A 4 -15.22 -41.03 20.83
N THR A 5 -15.24 -41.10 19.49
CA THR A 5 -15.14 -39.93 18.61
C THR A 5 -16.35 -39.01 18.77
N ASP A 6 -17.57 -39.56 18.84
CA ASP A 6 -18.79 -38.77 19.08
C ASP A 6 -18.72 -38.03 20.42
N ARG A 7 -18.24 -38.71 21.47
CA ARG A 7 -18.05 -38.09 22.78
C ARG A 7 -16.99 -36.99 22.75
N ALA A 8 -15.90 -37.18 22.00
CA ALA A 8 -14.90 -36.13 21.82
C ALA A 8 -15.47 -34.91 21.08
N ILE A 9 -16.34 -35.10 20.08
CA ILE A 9 -17.04 -34.02 19.37
C ILE A 9 -17.95 -33.24 20.34
N GLU A 10 -18.70 -33.93 21.19
CA GLU A 10 -19.55 -33.27 22.21
C GLU A 10 -18.73 -32.42 23.18
N LEU A 11 -17.63 -32.96 23.70
CA LEU A 11 -16.73 -32.24 24.60
C LEU A 11 -16.11 -31.02 23.92
N TYR A 12 -15.73 -31.14 22.65
CA TYR A 12 -15.23 -30.03 21.85
C TYR A 12 -16.29 -28.94 21.68
N LYS A 13 -17.54 -29.29 21.34
CA LYS A 13 -18.66 -28.33 21.24
C LYS A 13 -18.97 -27.66 22.57
N ALA A 14 -18.75 -28.34 23.70
CA ALA A 14 -18.89 -27.80 25.04
C ALA A 14 -17.68 -26.97 25.51
N GLY A 15 -16.66 -26.77 24.67
CA GLY A 15 -15.44 -26.01 25.00
C GLY A 15 -14.44 -26.76 25.89
N ARG A 16 -14.68 -28.04 26.21
CA ARG A 16 -13.79 -28.89 27.02
C ARG A 16 -12.70 -29.50 26.14
N ARG A 17 -11.83 -28.62 25.63
CA ARG A 17 -10.84 -28.92 24.57
C ARG A 17 -9.80 -29.95 24.98
N ASP A 18 -9.27 -29.88 26.19
CA ASP A 18 -8.22 -30.80 26.65
C ASP A 18 -8.74 -32.23 26.80
N GLU A 19 -9.95 -32.39 27.35
CA GLU A 19 -10.60 -33.70 27.50
C GLU A 19 -11.00 -34.29 26.15
N ALA A 20 -11.49 -33.45 25.22
CA ALA A 20 -11.73 -33.87 23.84
C ALA A 20 -10.43 -34.35 23.17
N LEU A 21 -9.31 -33.64 23.37
CA LEU A 21 -8.02 -34.00 22.80
C LEU A 21 -7.52 -35.33 23.38
N SER A 22 -7.64 -35.57 24.69
CA SER A 22 -7.26 -36.85 25.31
C SER A 22 -8.04 -38.04 24.74
N LEU A 23 -9.34 -37.89 24.48
CA LEU A 23 -10.14 -38.94 23.84
C LEU A 23 -9.73 -39.16 22.39
N VAL A 24 -9.44 -38.08 21.66
CA VAL A 24 -8.94 -38.18 20.27
C VAL A 24 -7.58 -38.88 20.23
N GLU A 25 -6.67 -38.59 21.17
CA GLU A 25 -5.38 -39.27 21.28
C GLU A 25 -5.53 -40.77 21.58
N GLN A 26 -6.56 -41.17 22.33
CA GLN A 26 -6.87 -42.59 22.53
C GLN A 26 -7.26 -43.27 21.21
N VAL A 27 -8.14 -42.64 20.43
CA VAL A 27 -8.54 -43.16 19.11
C VAL A 27 -7.31 -43.27 18.19
N LEU A 28 -6.44 -42.26 18.18
CA LEU A 28 -5.25 -42.24 17.33
C LEU A 28 -4.13 -43.22 17.76
N ARG A 29 -4.15 -43.72 19.00
CA ARG A 29 -3.26 -44.81 19.44
C ARG A 29 -3.70 -46.16 18.89
N GLU A 30 -5.01 -46.37 18.76
CA GLU A 30 -5.61 -47.59 18.24
C GLU A 30 -5.64 -47.60 16.70
N ASP A 31 -5.98 -46.46 16.08
CA ASP A 31 -5.91 -46.23 14.63
C ASP A 31 -5.19 -44.90 14.31
N PRO A 32 -3.89 -44.95 13.98
CA PRO A 32 -3.09 -43.75 13.70
C PRO A 32 -3.49 -42.96 12.45
N VAL A 33 -4.37 -43.49 11.60
CA VAL A 33 -4.84 -42.85 10.37
C VAL A 33 -6.35 -42.59 10.37
N ASP A 34 -7.01 -42.73 11.53
CA ASP A 34 -8.44 -42.42 11.67
C ASP A 34 -8.72 -40.97 11.23
N ARG A 35 -9.54 -40.85 10.18
CA ARG A 35 -9.81 -39.57 9.50
C ARG A 35 -10.46 -38.57 10.43
N ASP A 36 -11.45 -38.99 11.20
CA ASP A 36 -12.31 -38.11 11.98
C ASP A 36 -11.60 -37.65 13.26
N ALA A 37 -10.84 -38.54 13.89
CA ALA A 37 -9.95 -38.24 15.01
C ALA A 37 -8.82 -37.28 14.60
N LEU A 38 -8.13 -37.52 13.48
CA LEU A 38 -7.09 -36.60 13.00
C LEU A 38 -7.66 -35.21 12.64
N SER A 39 -8.85 -35.17 12.03
CA SER A 39 -9.53 -33.92 11.71
C SER A 39 -9.93 -33.14 12.97
N LEU A 40 -10.49 -33.83 13.97
CA LEU A 40 -10.87 -33.23 15.24
C LEU A 40 -9.66 -32.77 16.06
N ALA A 41 -8.57 -33.55 16.08
CA ALA A 41 -7.29 -33.15 16.70
C ALA A 41 -6.79 -31.83 16.10
N GLY A 42 -6.74 -31.74 14.77
CA GLY A 42 -6.33 -30.53 14.07
C GLY A 42 -7.18 -29.31 14.43
N ALA A 43 -8.50 -29.47 14.49
CA ALA A 43 -9.42 -28.39 14.86
C ALA A 43 -9.29 -27.95 16.33
N ILE A 44 -9.11 -28.89 17.26
CA ILE A 44 -8.88 -28.59 18.68
C ILE A 44 -7.56 -27.84 18.86
N LEU A 45 -6.47 -28.36 18.30
CA LEU A 45 -5.14 -27.77 18.41
C LEU A 45 -5.08 -26.36 17.80
N TYR A 46 -5.76 -26.15 16.66
CA TYR A 46 -5.91 -24.83 16.06
C TYR A 46 -6.61 -23.83 17.00
N GLN A 47 -7.74 -24.22 17.59
CA GLN A 47 -8.47 -23.35 18.54
C GLN A 47 -7.71 -23.09 19.85
N SER A 48 -6.76 -23.96 20.20
CA SER A 48 -5.87 -23.80 21.35
C SER A 48 -4.57 -23.07 21.01
N ASP A 49 -4.45 -22.45 19.82
CA ASP A 49 -3.26 -21.74 19.32
C ASP A 49 -1.98 -22.60 19.23
N ARG A 50 -2.14 -23.94 19.23
CA ARG A 50 -1.04 -24.92 19.08
C ARG A 50 -0.82 -25.23 17.60
N LEU A 51 -0.49 -24.19 16.83
CA LEU A 51 -0.54 -24.21 15.35
C LEU A 51 0.40 -25.25 14.71
N ASP A 52 1.62 -25.41 15.23
CA ASP A 52 2.57 -26.42 14.73
C ASP A 52 2.06 -27.84 14.88
N GLU A 53 1.35 -28.12 15.97
CA GLU A 53 0.80 -29.43 16.27
C GLU A 53 -0.43 -29.71 15.41
N ALA A 54 -1.27 -28.68 15.23
CA ALA A 54 -2.43 -28.72 14.35
C ALA A 54 -1.99 -29.09 12.92
N GLU A 55 -0.98 -28.40 12.38
CA GLU A 55 -0.43 -28.70 11.05
C GLU A 55 0.12 -30.12 10.96
N ARG A 56 0.85 -30.61 11.97
CA ARG A 56 1.34 -31.99 11.97
C ARG A 56 0.21 -33.01 11.89
N MET A 57 -0.86 -32.83 12.67
CA MET A 57 -2.03 -33.73 12.63
C MET A 57 -2.76 -33.66 11.28
N LEU A 58 -2.91 -32.46 10.74
CA LEU A 58 -3.59 -32.23 9.47
C LEU A 58 -2.76 -32.70 8.26
N HIS A 59 -1.44 -32.64 8.31
CA HIS A 59 -0.56 -33.26 7.31
C HIS A 59 -0.70 -34.79 7.31
N ARG A 60 -0.75 -35.43 8.51
CA ARG A 60 -1.03 -36.88 8.62
C ARG A 60 -2.39 -37.24 8.02
N LEU A 61 -3.42 -36.44 8.31
CA LEU A 61 -4.77 -36.62 7.74
C LEU A 61 -4.73 -36.62 6.21
N ILE A 62 -4.05 -35.64 5.62
CA ILE A 62 -3.96 -35.51 4.16
C ILE A 62 -3.09 -36.59 3.51
N ALA A 63 -2.06 -37.09 4.21
CA ALA A 63 -1.27 -38.20 3.73
C ALA A 63 -2.08 -39.50 3.65
N GLY A 64 -2.92 -39.78 4.66
CA GLY A 64 -3.80 -40.96 4.68
C GLY A 64 -5.05 -40.81 3.81
N HIS A 65 -5.58 -39.58 3.69
CA HIS A 65 -6.86 -39.28 3.04
C HIS A 65 -6.72 -38.11 2.04
N PRO A 66 -6.00 -38.29 0.92
CA PRO A 66 -5.65 -37.18 0.01
C PRO A 66 -6.85 -36.53 -0.69
N LEU A 67 -8.00 -37.19 -0.74
CA LEU A 67 -9.24 -36.67 -1.33
C LEU A 67 -10.20 -36.04 -0.29
N PHE A 68 -9.79 -35.95 0.98
CA PHE A 68 -10.63 -35.37 2.03
C PHE A 68 -10.56 -33.83 2.03
N ALA A 69 -11.52 -33.20 1.34
CA ALA A 69 -11.55 -31.74 1.14
C ALA A 69 -11.57 -30.94 2.45
N GLN A 70 -12.38 -31.33 3.44
CA GLN A 70 -12.45 -30.63 4.73
C GLN A 70 -11.10 -30.64 5.46
N GLY A 71 -10.36 -31.75 5.41
CA GLY A 71 -9.01 -31.82 5.95
C GLY A 71 -8.06 -30.81 5.29
N ARG A 72 -8.22 -30.56 3.98
CA ARG A 72 -7.43 -29.56 3.24
C ARG A 72 -7.77 -28.14 3.65
N ILE A 73 -9.06 -27.86 3.86
CA ILE A 73 -9.54 -26.56 4.36
C ILE A 73 -9.00 -26.29 5.76
N ASN A 74 -9.05 -27.29 6.65
CA ASN A 74 -8.53 -27.18 8.01
C ASN A 74 -7.01 -26.95 8.00
N LEU A 75 -6.26 -27.70 7.17
CA LEU A 75 -4.81 -27.53 7.02
C LEU A 75 -4.47 -26.12 6.51
N ALA A 76 -5.16 -25.67 5.46
CA ALA A 76 -4.98 -24.32 4.94
C ALA A 76 -5.28 -23.25 6.00
N THR A 77 -6.31 -23.45 6.82
CA THR A 77 -6.68 -22.52 7.90
C THR A 77 -5.58 -22.43 8.96
N ALA A 78 -5.00 -23.56 9.37
CA ALA A 78 -3.85 -23.58 10.30
C ALA A 78 -2.62 -22.88 9.70
N MET A 79 -2.31 -23.16 8.42
CA MET A 79 -1.24 -22.50 7.68
C MET A 79 -1.42 -20.99 7.59
N LEU A 80 -2.65 -20.52 7.37
CA LEU A 80 -2.95 -19.08 7.31
C LEU A 80 -2.71 -18.39 8.65
N ALA A 81 -3.08 -19.02 9.78
CA ALA A 81 -2.82 -18.46 11.11
C ALA A 81 -1.31 -18.35 11.40
N ARG A 82 -0.49 -19.24 10.83
CA ARG A 82 0.98 -19.16 10.89
C ARG A 82 1.62 -18.22 9.87
N GLY A 83 0.84 -17.63 8.97
CA GLY A 83 1.35 -16.80 7.87
C GLY A 83 1.84 -17.56 6.64
N ALA A 84 1.71 -18.90 6.59
CA ALA A 84 2.04 -19.74 5.43
C ALA A 84 0.97 -19.66 4.33
N ARG A 85 0.75 -18.44 3.81
CA ARG A 85 -0.34 -18.12 2.86
C ARG A 85 -0.23 -18.87 1.53
N ARG A 86 1.00 -19.13 1.06
CA ARG A 86 1.26 -19.74 -0.25
C ARG A 86 0.85 -21.21 -0.27
N GLU A 87 1.26 -21.95 0.76
CA GLU A 87 0.95 -23.35 0.96
C GLU A 87 -0.57 -23.53 1.15
N ALA A 88 -1.19 -22.65 1.93
CA ALA A 88 -2.64 -22.61 2.11
C ALA A 88 -3.40 -22.42 0.79
N LEU A 89 -2.91 -21.56 -0.12
CA LEU A 89 -3.53 -21.34 -1.43
C LEU A 89 -3.60 -22.63 -2.25
N GLY A 90 -2.53 -23.43 -2.24
CA GLY A 90 -2.50 -24.73 -2.93
C GLY A 90 -3.56 -25.69 -2.39
N HIS A 91 -3.68 -25.78 -1.06
CA HIS A 91 -4.66 -26.65 -0.42
C HIS A 91 -6.11 -26.22 -0.66
N LEU A 92 -6.41 -24.92 -0.63
CA LEU A 92 -7.75 -24.39 -0.92
C LEU A 92 -8.16 -24.57 -2.39
N ARG A 93 -7.22 -24.44 -3.33
CA ARG A 93 -7.48 -24.74 -4.75
C ARG A 93 -7.89 -26.20 -4.94
N VAL A 94 -7.16 -27.13 -4.32
CA VAL A 94 -7.51 -28.56 -4.38
C VAL A 94 -8.84 -28.84 -3.67
N ALA A 95 -9.11 -28.19 -2.53
CA ALA A 95 -10.40 -28.33 -1.85
C ALA A 95 -11.56 -27.94 -2.77
N CYS A 96 -11.49 -26.79 -3.45
CA CYS A 96 -12.52 -26.36 -4.42
C CYS A 96 -12.69 -27.33 -5.60
N LEU A 97 -11.62 -28.00 -6.04
CA LEU A 97 -11.72 -29.02 -7.09
C LEU A 97 -12.41 -30.30 -6.60
N LEU A 98 -12.17 -30.69 -5.34
CA LEU A 98 -12.78 -31.87 -4.73
C LEU A 98 -14.25 -31.64 -4.34
N THR A 99 -14.60 -30.41 -3.96
CA THR A 99 -15.95 -30.01 -3.57
C THR A 99 -16.43 -28.76 -4.31
N PRO A 100 -16.74 -28.83 -5.62
CA PRO A 100 -17.19 -27.68 -6.40
C PRO A 100 -18.51 -27.05 -5.91
N GLY A 101 -19.29 -27.78 -5.11
CA GLY A 101 -20.54 -27.32 -4.50
C GLY A 101 -20.40 -26.80 -3.06
N ASP A 102 -19.18 -26.70 -2.53
CA ASP A 102 -18.93 -26.22 -1.17
C ASP A 102 -18.71 -24.69 -1.16
N PRO A 103 -19.68 -23.90 -0.67
CA PRO A 103 -19.55 -22.46 -0.62
C PRO A 103 -18.44 -21.98 0.32
N ASP A 104 -18.08 -22.74 1.36
CA ASP A 104 -17.07 -22.34 2.34
C ASP A 104 -15.65 -22.51 1.78
N ALA A 105 -15.41 -23.56 1.01
CA ALA A 105 -14.16 -23.75 0.27
C ALA A 105 -13.91 -22.56 -0.67
N HIS A 106 -14.94 -22.18 -1.43
CA HIS A 106 -14.88 -21.06 -2.37
C HIS A 106 -14.76 -19.70 -1.66
N GLY A 107 -15.48 -19.48 -0.56
CA GLY A 107 -15.38 -18.26 0.25
C GLY A 107 -13.98 -18.07 0.84
N ARG A 108 -13.39 -19.14 1.39
CA ARG A 108 -12.02 -19.11 1.95
C ARG A 108 -10.96 -18.85 0.88
N LEU A 109 -11.07 -19.52 -0.27
CA LEU A 109 -10.17 -19.26 -1.39
C LEU A 109 -10.33 -17.83 -1.91
N GLY A 110 -11.56 -17.34 -2.04
CA GLY A 110 -11.87 -15.97 -2.42
C GLY A 110 -11.24 -14.95 -1.47
N ASN A 111 -11.40 -15.14 -0.16
CA ASN A 111 -10.80 -14.27 0.87
C ASN A 111 -9.27 -14.28 0.82
N LEU A 112 -8.66 -15.45 0.61
CA LEU A 112 -7.22 -15.55 0.49
C LEU A 112 -6.70 -14.84 -0.78
N LEU A 113 -7.40 -14.97 -1.91
CA LEU A 113 -7.07 -14.29 -3.16
C LEU A 113 -7.27 -12.77 -3.05
N HIS A 114 -8.32 -12.34 -2.35
CA HIS A 114 -8.60 -10.92 -2.07
C HIS A 114 -7.47 -10.29 -1.24
N GLY A 115 -7.08 -10.93 -0.14
CA GLY A 115 -5.92 -10.53 0.65
C GLY A 115 -4.59 -10.71 -0.09
N ALA A 116 -4.61 -11.45 -1.21
CA ALA A 116 -3.51 -11.57 -2.14
C ALA A 116 -3.59 -10.62 -3.35
N GLY A 117 -4.52 -9.65 -3.36
CA GLY A 117 -4.63 -8.64 -4.41
C GLY A 117 -5.15 -9.15 -5.76
N ASP A 118 -5.42 -10.45 -5.89
CA ASP A 118 -6.05 -11.06 -7.07
C ASP A 118 -7.57 -10.89 -6.97
N TYR A 119 -8.02 -9.64 -7.11
CA TYR A 119 -9.42 -9.25 -6.95
C TYR A 119 -10.33 -9.90 -8.00
N VAL A 120 -9.80 -10.19 -9.19
CA VAL A 120 -10.53 -10.88 -10.27
C VAL A 120 -10.84 -12.32 -9.85
N ALA A 121 -9.83 -13.09 -9.45
CA ALA A 121 -10.06 -14.47 -9.02
C ALA A 121 -10.85 -14.53 -7.71
N ALA A 122 -10.62 -13.59 -6.79
CA ALA A 122 -11.42 -13.46 -5.57
C ALA A 122 -12.90 -13.27 -5.88
N THR A 123 -13.24 -12.30 -6.74
CA THR A 123 -14.62 -12.02 -7.18
C THR A 123 -15.24 -13.25 -7.82
N ARG A 124 -14.51 -14.00 -8.66
CA ARG A 124 -15.01 -15.24 -9.28
C ARG A 124 -15.39 -16.29 -8.24
N HIS A 125 -14.51 -16.56 -7.26
CA HIS A 125 -14.79 -17.57 -6.23
C HIS A 125 -15.89 -17.13 -5.25
N MET A 126 -15.93 -15.85 -4.87
CA MET A 126 -17.01 -15.32 -4.03
C MET A 126 -18.35 -15.30 -4.77
N THR A 127 -18.36 -15.02 -6.08
CA THR A 127 -19.57 -15.13 -6.91
C THR A 127 -20.12 -16.55 -6.89
N HIS A 128 -19.23 -17.54 -7.00
CA HIS A 128 -19.64 -18.94 -6.94
C HIS A 128 -20.20 -19.32 -5.56
N ALA A 129 -19.54 -18.91 -4.47
CA ALA A 129 -20.04 -19.13 -3.10
C ALA A 129 -21.41 -18.46 -2.87
N ALA A 130 -21.59 -17.22 -3.36
CA ALA A 130 -22.85 -16.49 -3.28
C ALA A 130 -23.98 -17.14 -4.11
N ARG A 131 -23.67 -17.77 -5.25
CA ARG A 131 -24.64 -18.54 -6.05
C ARG A 131 -25.09 -19.82 -5.37
N LEU A 132 -24.19 -20.50 -4.66
CA LEU A 132 -24.52 -21.70 -3.89
C LEU A 132 -25.42 -21.39 -2.68
N CYS A 133 -25.39 -20.17 -2.16
CA CYS A 133 -26.17 -19.72 -1.01
C CYS A 133 -26.79 -18.32 -1.25
N PRO A 134 -27.78 -18.19 -2.16
CA PRO A 134 -28.30 -16.90 -2.62
C PRO A 134 -29.09 -16.12 -1.55
N THR A 135 -29.52 -16.80 -0.49
CA THR A 135 -30.25 -16.20 0.63
C THR A 135 -29.37 -15.83 1.81
N ASP A 136 -28.08 -16.19 1.79
CA ASP A 136 -27.16 -15.87 2.87
C ASP A 136 -26.59 -14.45 2.68
N PRO A 137 -26.96 -13.49 3.55
CA PRO A 137 -26.51 -12.11 3.41
C PRO A 137 -25.00 -11.95 3.60
N ASP A 138 -24.34 -12.74 4.45
CA ASP A 138 -22.91 -12.61 4.73
C ASP A 138 -22.08 -12.98 3.49
N ARG A 139 -22.52 -13.99 2.74
CA ARG A 139 -21.87 -14.37 1.46
C ARG A 139 -22.07 -13.31 0.38
N GLN A 140 -23.21 -12.64 0.36
CA GLN A 140 -23.44 -11.49 -0.55
C GLN A 140 -22.55 -10.30 -0.17
N VAL A 141 -22.37 -10.03 1.13
CA VAL A 141 -21.46 -8.98 1.61
C VAL A 141 -20.03 -9.28 1.22
N LEU A 142 -19.54 -10.52 1.40
CA LEU A 142 -18.20 -10.91 0.97
C LEU A 142 -18.00 -10.68 -0.54
N LEU A 143 -18.97 -11.11 -1.36
CA LEU A 143 -18.94 -10.83 -2.80
C LEU A 143 -18.88 -9.32 -3.08
N ALA A 144 -19.69 -8.51 -2.41
CA ALA A 144 -19.68 -7.06 -2.58
C ALA A 144 -18.34 -6.42 -2.19
N VAL A 145 -17.66 -6.90 -1.15
CA VAL A 145 -16.31 -6.45 -0.77
C VAL A 145 -15.29 -6.74 -1.88
N ALA A 146 -15.36 -7.92 -2.50
CA ALA A 146 -14.50 -8.23 -3.63
C ALA A 146 -14.82 -7.38 -4.87
N LEU A 147 -16.11 -7.15 -5.16
CA LEU A 147 -16.55 -6.28 -6.25
C LEU A 147 -16.06 -4.84 -6.06
N LEU A 148 -16.19 -4.28 -4.85
CA LEU A 148 -15.66 -2.95 -4.51
C LEU A 148 -14.14 -2.85 -4.71
N SER A 149 -13.40 -3.89 -4.31
CA SER A 149 -11.94 -3.93 -4.48
C SER A 149 -11.51 -4.13 -5.93
N HIS A 150 -12.39 -4.71 -6.74
CA HIS A 150 -12.24 -4.83 -8.19
C HIS A 150 -12.78 -3.61 -8.96
N CYS A 151 -13.20 -2.54 -8.27
CA CYS A 151 -13.84 -1.35 -8.84
C CYS A 151 -15.16 -1.62 -9.61
N ASP A 152 -15.82 -2.77 -9.37
CA ASP A 152 -17.18 -3.04 -9.86
C ASP A 152 -18.22 -2.55 -8.82
N HIS A 153 -18.33 -1.22 -8.73
CA HIS A 153 -19.22 -0.58 -7.77
C HIS A 153 -20.71 -0.81 -8.10
N ALA A 154 -21.06 -0.89 -9.38
CA ALA A 154 -22.42 -1.17 -9.82
C ALA A 154 -22.85 -2.61 -9.48
N GLY A 155 -21.96 -3.59 -9.67
CA GLY A 155 -22.18 -4.96 -9.22
C GLY A 155 -22.38 -5.04 -7.70
N ALA A 156 -21.56 -4.32 -6.93
CA ALA A 156 -21.69 -4.27 -5.46
C ALA A 156 -23.07 -3.72 -5.03
N VAL A 157 -23.55 -2.65 -5.67
CA VAL A 157 -24.93 -2.14 -5.47
C VAL A 157 -25.96 -3.21 -5.76
N GLY A 158 -25.87 -3.87 -6.93
CA GLY A 158 -26.84 -4.89 -7.35
C GLY A 158 -26.95 -6.07 -6.38
N VAL A 159 -25.84 -6.43 -5.73
CA VAL A 159 -25.79 -7.51 -4.72
C VAL A 159 -26.30 -7.06 -3.35
N LEU A 160 -25.97 -5.83 -2.92
CA LEU A 160 -26.27 -5.36 -1.57
C LEU A 160 -27.69 -4.77 -1.41
N THR A 161 -28.27 -4.18 -2.45
CA THR A 161 -29.63 -3.62 -2.37
C THR A 161 -30.68 -4.68 -1.96
N PRO A 162 -30.71 -5.89 -2.55
CA PRO A 162 -31.63 -6.94 -2.12
C PRO A 162 -31.34 -7.50 -0.72
N VAL A 163 -30.09 -7.41 -0.24
CA VAL A 163 -29.72 -7.82 1.12
C VAL A 163 -30.37 -6.87 2.13
N LEU A 164 -30.22 -5.56 1.95
CA LEU A 164 -30.82 -4.57 2.85
C LEU A 164 -32.34 -4.53 2.78
N ALA A 165 -32.94 -4.80 1.61
CA ALA A 165 -34.40 -4.90 1.50
C ALA A 165 -34.97 -6.03 2.36
N ARG A 166 -34.26 -7.17 2.47
CA ARG A 166 -34.67 -8.32 3.30
C ARG A 166 -34.20 -8.23 4.74
N HIS A 167 -33.05 -7.60 4.96
CA HIS A 167 -32.40 -7.45 6.26
C HIS A 167 -32.07 -5.97 6.51
N PRO A 168 -33.07 -5.10 6.78
CA PRO A 168 -32.84 -3.66 6.93
C PRO A 168 -31.87 -3.30 8.05
N GLY A 169 -31.67 -4.18 9.03
CA GLY A 169 -30.73 -4.03 10.14
C GLY A 169 -29.28 -4.39 9.82
N HIS A 170 -28.97 -4.96 8.65
CA HIS A 170 -27.62 -5.48 8.34
C HIS A 170 -26.60 -4.35 8.15
N THR A 171 -25.75 -4.12 9.14
CA THR A 171 -24.83 -2.97 9.16
C THR A 171 -23.75 -3.04 8.07
N ASP A 172 -23.09 -4.18 7.89
CA ASP A 172 -22.00 -4.27 6.90
C ASP A 172 -22.50 -4.05 5.47
N ALA A 173 -23.65 -4.66 5.11
CA ALA A 173 -24.30 -4.42 3.83
C ALA A 173 -24.63 -2.94 3.60
N ARG A 174 -25.06 -2.23 4.65
CA ARG A 174 -25.37 -0.78 4.60
C ARG A 174 -24.12 0.04 4.34
N THR A 175 -23.06 -0.21 5.11
CA THR A 175 -21.78 0.49 4.98
C THR A 175 -21.18 0.29 3.59
N HIS A 176 -21.14 -0.95 3.11
CA HIS A 176 -20.61 -1.25 1.77
C HIS A 176 -21.48 -0.72 0.64
N LEU A 177 -22.81 -0.68 0.80
CA LEU A 177 -23.70 -0.09 -0.20
C LEU A 177 -23.50 1.43 -0.28
N ALA A 178 -23.39 2.11 0.86
CA ALA A 178 -23.12 3.54 0.90
C ALA A 178 -21.75 3.89 0.29
N ALA A 179 -20.73 3.08 0.55
CA ALA A 179 -19.42 3.23 -0.10
C ALA A 179 -19.51 3.03 -1.62
N ALA A 180 -20.25 2.02 -2.09
CA ALA A 180 -20.48 1.81 -3.52
C ALA A 180 -21.17 3.02 -4.17
N TRP A 181 -22.15 3.62 -3.49
CA TRP A 181 -22.81 4.84 -3.96
C TRP A 181 -21.86 6.03 -4.06
N LEU A 182 -20.96 6.23 -3.11
CA LEU A 182 -19.94 7.28 -3.20
C LEU A 182 -19.01 7.08 -4.40
N SER A 183 -18.51 5.86 -4.62
CA SER A 183 -17.66 5.54 -5.77
C SER A 183 -18.37 5.73 -7.12
N LEU A 184 -19.70 5.65 -7.14
CA LEU A 184 -20.54 5.96 -8.31
C LEU A 184 -20.93 7.45 -8.43
N GLY A 185 -20.40 8.32 -7.57
CA GLY A 185 -20.74 9.74 -7.57
C GLY A 185 -22.20 10.00 -7.15
N ARG A 186 -22.77 9.16 -6.28
CA ARG A 186 -24.13 9.28 -5.74
C ARG A 186 -24.13 9.50 -4.23
N PRO A 187 -23.60 10.65 -3.75
CA PRO A 187 -23.55 10.95 -2.33
C PRO A 187 -24.94 11.17 -1.70
N ASP A 188 -25.94 11.51 -2.51
CA ASP A 188 -27.35 11.55 -2.11
C ASP A 188 -27.84 10.18 -1.63
N LEU A 189 -27.62 9.13 -2.44
CA LEU A 189 -28.02 7.76 -2.11
C LEU A 189 -27.16 7.18 -0.99
N ALA A 190 -25.87 7.53 -0.92
CA ALA A 190 -24.99 7.12 0.17
C ALA A 190 -25.50 7.64 1.52
N GLU A 191 -25.85 8.93 1.61
CA GLU A 191 -26.40 9.53 2.82
C GLU A 191 -27.76 8.92 3.18
N GLU A 192 -28.68 8.79 2.21
CA GLU A 192 -29.99 8.15 2.44
C GLU A 192 -29.85 6.72 2.99
N THR A 193 -28.97 5.92 2.38
CA THR A 193 -28.70 4.53 2.79
C THR A 193 -28.26 4.45 4.25
N LEU A 194 -27.40 5.37 4.70
CA LEU A 194 -26.89 5.40 6.07
C LEU A 194 -27.93 5.92 7.07
N LEU A 195 -28.74 6.90 6.68
CA LEU A 195 -29.77 7.50 7.54
C LEU A 195 -31.02 6.64 7.69
N ALA A 196 -31.30 5.73 6.75
CA ALA A 196 -32.43 4.80 6.82
C ALA A 196 -32.40 3.88 8.08
N ALA A 197 -31.26 3.77 8.77
CA ALA A 197 -31.16 3.08 10.06
C ALA A 197 -31.88 3.81 11.23
N GLY A 198 -32.25 5.08 11.07
CA GLY A 198 -32.78 5.95 12.14
C GLY A 198 -34.30 5.88 12.38
N GLY A 199 -35.02 4.88 11.87
CA GLY A 199 -36.49 4.83 11.90
C GLY A 199 -37.11 3.49 12.27
N ALA A 200 -37.19 3.20 13.57
CA ALA A 200 -38.29 2.48 14.23
C ALA A 200 -38.10 2.53 15.76
N PRO A 201 -38.94 3.23 16.54
CA PRO A 201 -39.02 2.97 17.98
C PRO A 201 -39.70 1.61 18.14
N SER A 202 -38.98 0.60 18.64
CA SER A 202 -39.60 -0.61 19.16
C SER A 202 -40.53 -0.20 20.30
N GLY A 203 -41.84 -0.35 20.09
CA GLY A 203 -42.85 -0.17 21.14
C GLY A 203 -42.64 -1.19 22.24
N ASP A 204 -42.42 -0.72 23.46
CA ASP A 204 -43.36 -0.89 24.58
C ASP A 204 -42.72 -0.44 25.89
N THR A 205 -42.90 0.83 26.25
CA THR A 205 -43.07 1.27 27.66
C THR A 205 -43.55 2.74 27.71
N PRO A 206 -44.60 3.09 28.47
CA PRO A 206 -45.04 4.47 28.63
C PRO A 206 -44.13 5.25 29.59
N PRO A 207 -44.16 6.60 29.55
CA PRO A 207 -43.06 7.44 30.04
C PRO A 207 -43.14 7.70 31.55
N SER A 208 -42.01 7.58 32.25
CA SER A 208 -41.78 8.30 33.50
C SER A 208 -40.87 9.49 33.22
N GLY A 209 -41.25 10.64 33.77
CA GLY A 209 -40.76 11.95 33.36
C GLY A 209 -39.24 12.11 33.39
N GLY A 210 -38.69 12.49 32.24
CA GLY A 210 -37.32 12.92 32.05
C GLY A 210 -37.24 13.76 30.77
N LYS A 211 -36.42 14.81 30.77
CA LYS A 211 -36.23 15.79 29.69
C LYS A 211 -36.13 15.14 28.29
N PRO A 212 -36.51 15.86 27.22
CA PRO A 212 -36.35 15.37 25.85
C PRO A 212 -34.91 14.89 25.64
N PRO A 213 -34.69 13.71 25.02
CA PRO A 213 -33.35 13.23 24.76
C PRO A 213 -32.67 14.21 23.81
N THR A 214 -31.63 14.86 24.33
CA THR A 214 -30.65 15.58 23.54
C THR A 214 -30.07 14.62 22.50
N VAL A 215 -30.06 15.06 21.24
CA VAL A 215 -29.37 14.43 20.11
C VAL A 215 -27.86 14.49 20.36
N GLN A 216 -27.38 13.69 21.32
CA GLN A 216 -25.98 13.53 21.68
C GLN A 216 -25.73 12.04 21.94
N GLY A 217 -25.56 11.32 20.83
CA GLY A 217 -25.21 9.90 20.80
C GLY A 217 -24.66 9.41 19.45
N ILE A 218 -24.49 10.31 18.48
CA ILE A 218 -23.65 10.10 17.27
C ILE A 218 -22.44 11.01 17.45
N ALA A 219 -21.55 10.66 18.38
CA ALA A 219 -20.31 11.38 18.61
C ALA A 219 -19.20 10.73 17.77
N GLN A 220 -18.68 11.49 16.80
CA GLN A 220 -17.65 11.14 15.79
C GLN A 220 -18.17 10.24 14.66
N GLY A 221 -18.69 10.92 13.62
CA GLY A 221 -19.59 10.36 12.62
C GLY A 221 -18.92 9.46 11.59
N ASP A 222 -19.73 8.56 11.03
CA ASP A 222 -19.38 7.69 9.91
C ASP A 222 -18.62 8.49 8.81
N PRO A 223 -17.37 8.10 8.48
CA PRO A 223 -16.59 8.78 7.45
C PRO A 223 -17.26 8.81 6.08
N THR A 224 -18.04 7.78 5.75
CA THR A 224 -18.80 7.69 4.49
C THR A 224 -19.91 8.74 4.47
N LEU A 225 -20.65 8.88 5.57
CA LEU A 225 -21.66 9.93 5.72
C LEU A 225 -21.05 11.33 5.64
N SER A 226 -19.89 11.52 6.27
CA SER A 226 -19.17 12.80 6.27
C SER A 226 -18.73 13.19 4.86
N ARG A 227 -18.18 12.25 4.08
CA ARG A 227 -17.86 12.46 2.66
C ARG A 227 -19.09 12.73 1.81
N ALA A 228 -20.16 11.95 2.00
CA ALA A 228 -21.42 12.15 1.29
C ALA A 228 -21.95 13.59 1.45
N ARG A 229 -22.03 14.06 2.69
CA ARG A 229 -22.47 15.44 2.99
C ARG A 229 -21.56 16.48 2.38
N LEU A 230 -20.24 16.30 2.47
CA LEU A 230 -19.27 17.20 1.88
C LEU A 230 -19.46 17.30 0.36
N TYR A 231 -19.60 16.18 -0.35
CA TYR A 231 -19.77 16.18 -1.81
C TYR A 231 -21.08 16.80 -2.25
N ARG A 232 -22.16 16.58 -1.50
CA ARG A 232 -23.44 17.28 -1.74
C ARG A 232 -23.29 18.79 -1.56
N GLN A 233 -22.57 19.22 -0.51
CA GLN A 233 -22.34 20.63 -0.26
C GLN A 233 -21.46 21.26 -1.35
N VAL A 234 -20.37 20.62 -1.75
CA VAL A 234 -19.50 21.10 -2.83
C VAL A 234 -20.27 21.21 -4.15
N ALA A 235 -21.06 20.20 -4.49
CA ALA A 235 -21.90 20.23 -5.70
C ALA A 235 -22.91 21.39 -5.67
N ALA A 236 -23.49 21.70 -4.50
CA ALA A 236 -24.37 22.85 -4.32
C ALA A 236 -23.62 24.20 -4.38
N ASP A 237 -22.43 24.29 -3.79
CA ASP A 237 -21.59 25.48 -3.77
C ASP A 237 -21.09 25.84 -5.18
N ALA A 238 -20.81 24.83 -6.02
CA ALA A 238 -20.44 24.99 -7.42
C ALA A 238 -21.51 25.70 -8.28
N GLN A 239 -22.77 25.66 -7.86
CA GLN A 239 -23.89 26.31 -8.57
C GLN A 239 -24.21 27.72 -8.05
N ARG A 240 -23.51 28.22 -7.03
CA ARG A 240 -23.78 29.53 -6.40
C ARG A 240 -22.98 30.66 -7.07
N PRO A 241 -23.64 31.70 -7.63
CA PRO A 241 -22.96 32.74 -8.42
C PRO A 241 -21.93 33.59 -7.65
N HIS A 242 -22.10 33.75 -6.33
CA HIS A 242 -21.24 34.61 -5.50
C HIS A 242 -20.12 33.85 -4.77
N THR A 243 -20.02 32.54 -4.96
CA THR A 243 -18.94 31.75 -4.39
C THR A 243 -17.67 31.95 -5.22
N PRO A 244 -16.49 32.23 -4.61
CA PRO A 244 -15.22 32.38 -5.34
C PRO A 244 -14.90 31.15 -6.18
N GLU A 245 -14.41 31.34 -7.40
CA GLU A 245 -13.93 30.23 -8.24
C GLU A 245 -12.68 29.59 -7.63
N GLY A 246 -12.55 28.27 -7.76
CA GLY A 246 -11.40 27.56 -7.23
C GLY A 246 -11.38 26.08 -7.60
N LEU A 247 -10.58 25.32 -6.86
CA LEU A 247 -10.45 23.87 -7.00
C LEU A 247 -10.86 23.17 -5.70
N LEU A 248 -11.51 22.01 -5.81
CA LEU A 248 -11.55 21.05 -4.72
C LEU A 248 -10.29 20.19 -4.81
N VAL A 249 -9.50 20.11 -3.74
CA VAL A 249 -8.33 19.22 -3.66
C VAL A 249 -8.55 18.17 -2.58
N ARG A 250 -8.51 16.90 -2.98
CA ARG A 250 -8.68 15.76 -2.07
C ARG A 250 -7.40 14.94 -1.94
N ALA A 251 -6.91 14.77 -0.73
CA ALA A 251 -5.66 14.05 -0.48
C ALA A 251 -5.54 13.55 0.98
N PRO A 252 -4.55 12.71 1.30
CA PRO A 252 -4.31 12.26 2.67
C PRO A 252 -3.34 13.21 3.37
N PHE A 253 -3.73 14.49 3.52
CA PHE A 253 -2.83 15.56 3.97
C PHE A 253 -2.13 15.28 5.30
N SER A 254 -2.83 14.66 6.24
CA SER A 254 -2.30 14.33 7.57
C SER A 254 -1.52 13.01 7.64
N VAL A 255 -1.46 12.24 6.56
CA VAL A 255 -0.77 10.94 6.53
C VAL A 255 0.65 11.11 5.99
N LEU A 256 1.65 10.66 6.76
CA LEU A 256 3.07 10.59 6.35
C LEU A 256 3.25 9.57 5.22
N SER A 257 2.99 10.02 4.00
CA SER A 257 3.04 9.24 2.76
C SER A 257 3.49 10.14 1.60
N GLY A 258 3.97 9.56 0.51
CA GLY A 258 4.34 10.33 -0.69
C GLY A 258 3.16 11.16 -1.23
N TYR A 259 1.97 10.58 -1.30
CA TYR A 259 0.76 11.30 -1.73
C TYR A 259 0.41 12.48 -0.80
N GLY A 260 0.49 12.27 0.52
CA GLY A 260 0.27 13.33 1.51
C GLY A 260 1.26 14.47 1.35
N ASP A 261 2.56 14.14 1.28
CA ASP A 261 3.64 15.10 1.11
C ASP A 261 3.49 15.93 -0.18
N PHE A 262 3.29 15.27 -1.33
CA PHE A 262 3.07 15.95 -2.60
C PHE A 262 1.82 16.83 -2.60
N ALA A 263 0.72 16.35 -2.01
CA ALA A 263 -0.49 17.16 -1.90
C ALA A 263 -0.29 18.41 -1.05
N GLN A 264 0.42 18.31 0.08
CA GLN A 264 0.75 19.47 0.89
C GLN A 264 1.60 20.48 0.11
N HIS A 265 2.60 20.01 -0.63
CA HIS A 265 3.45 20.86 -1.44
C HIS A 265 2.70 21.52 -2.61
N PHE A 266 1.87 20.77 -3.34
CA PHE A 266 1.01 21.35 -4.37
C PHE A 266 0.03 22.37 -3.81
N VAL A 267 -0.61 22.10 -2.66
CA VAL A 267 -1.49 23.09 -2.01
C VAL A 267 -0.74 24.38 -1.70
N ARG A 268 0.46 24.29 -1.12
CA ARG A 268 1.29 25.49 -0.82
C ARG A 268 1.56 26.29 -2.10
N SER A 269 2.09 25.65 -3.13
CA SER A 269 2.52 26.35 -4.35
C SER A 269 1.36 26.80 -5.24
N LEU A 270 0.22 26.11 -5.24
CA LEU A 270 -1.00 26.57 -5.91
C LEU A 270 -1.56 27.84 -5.24
N MET A 271 -1.52 27.91 -3.90
CA MET A 271 -1.90 29.12 -3.17
C MET A 271 -0.96 30.29 -3.45
N GLU A 272 0.35 30.04 -3.51
CA GLU A 272 1.35 31.05 -3.90
C GLU A 272 1.14 31.55 -5.34
N CYS A 273 0.63 30.69 -6.23
CA CYS A 273 0.18 31.08 -7.58
C CYS A 273 -1.18 31.80 -7.60
N GLY A 274 -1.80 32.09 -6.45
CA GLY A 274 -3.08 32.78 -6.34
C GLY A 274 -4.31 31.90 -6.57
N THR A 275 -4.16 30.57 -6.54
CA THR A 275 -5.29 29.64 -6.73
C THR A 275 -6.10 29.53 -5.44
N THR A 276 -7.42 29.76 -5.54
CA THR A 276 -8.33 29.51 -4.42
C THR A 276 -8.65 28.02 -4.34
N LEU A 277 -8.57 27.45 -3.14
CA LEU A 277 -8.72 26.01 -2.92
C LEU A 277 -9.71 25.73 -1.79
N ARG A 278 -10.39 24.60 -1.89
CA ARG A 278 -11.05 23.91 -0.76
C ARG A 278 -10.45 22.53 -0.61
N LEU A 279 -10.14 22.12 0.63
CA LEU A 279 -9.56 20.81 0.91
C LEU A 279 -10.62 19.81 1.35
N ALA A 280 -10.41 18.55 0.95
CA ALA A 280 -11.12 17.38 1.45
C ALA A 280 -10.12 16.30 1.87
N GLY A 281 -10.30 15.73 3.05
CA GLY A 281 -9.52 14.61 3.54
C GLY A 281 -10.11 13.27 3.09
N LEU A 282 -9.42 12.18 3.46
CA LEU A 282 -9.93 10.82 3.20
C LEU A 282 -11.23 10.50 3.95
N MET A 283 -11.49 11.20 5.06
CA MET A 283 -12.64 10.96 5.93
C MET A 283 -13.74 12.02 5.76
N GLY A 284 -13.61 12.96 4.82
CA GLY A 284 -14.53 14.08 4.65
C GLY A 284 -13.81 15.41 4.77
N GLU A 285 -14.24 16.24 5.73
CA GLU A 285 -13.60 17.54 5.98
C GLU A 285 -12.12 17.40 6.38
N GLU A 286 -11.33 18.43 6.08
CA GLU A 286 -9.89 18.45 6.35
C GLU A 286 -9.51 19.63 7.25
N SER A 287 -8.67 19.34 8.25
CA SER A 287 -8.20 20.30 9.26
C SER A 287 -6.73 20.67 9.09
N TRP A 288 -5.93 19.89 8.34
CA TRP A 288 -4.55 20.26 8.01
C TRP A 288 -4.49 21.60 7.27
N ARG A 289 -3.52 22.44 7.61
CA ARG A 289 -3.29 23.76 7.00
C ARG A 289 -1.80 24.00 6.75
N PRO A 290 -1.42 24.58 5.60
CA PRO A 290 -0.06 25.02 5.36
C PRO A 290 0.30 26.22 6.25
N ALA A 291 1.59 26.32 6.59
CA ALA A 291 2.15 27.47 7.28
C ALA A 291 2.82 28.40 6.26
N PHE A 292 2.58 29.71 6.40
CA PHE A 292 3.17 30.74 5.59
C PHE A 292 3.73 31.87 6.46
N THR A 293 4.84 32.46 6.03
CA THR A 293 5.36 33.70 6.61
C THR A 293 4.58 34.92 6.13
N ASP A 294 4.05 34.89 4.91
CA ASP A 294 3.17 35.91 4.35
C ASP A 294 1.82 35.93 5.11
N PRO A 295 1.41 37.06 5.74
CA PRO A 295 0.17 37.15 6.51
C PRO A 295 -1.11 36.94 5.69
N ILE A 296 -1.11 37.33 4.41
CA ILE A 296 -2.26 37.20 3.50
C ILE A 296 -2.45 35.72 3.16
N LEU A 297 -1.38 35.03 2.75
CA LEU A 297 -1.42 33.59 2.51
C LEU A 297 -1.75 32.81 3.78
N GLN A 298 -1.22 33.23 4.94
CA GLN A 298 -1.53 32.60 6.21
C GLN A 298 -3.01 32.77 6.61
N ALA A 299 -3.63 33.92 6.30
CA ALA A 299 -5.06 34.13 6.48
C ALA A 299 -5.90 33.29 5.49
N ALA A 300 -5.48 33.23 4.22
CA ALA A 300 -6.12 32.40 3.20
C ALA A 300 -6.06 30.91 3.57
N ALA A 301 -4.93 30.43 4.11
CA ALA A 301 -4.77 29.06 4.56
C ALA A 301 -5.86 28.66 5.56
N ARG A 302 -6.17 29.52 6.55
CA ARG A 302 -7.23 29.23 7.55
C ARG A 302 -8.60 28.96 6.92
N ARG A 303 -8.85 29.49 5.72
CA ARG A 303 -10.10 29.43 4.96
C ARG A 303 -10.17 28.29 3.95
N LEU A 304 -9.23 27.35 3.97
CA LEU A 304 -9.21 26.18 3.07
C LEU A 304 -10.38 25.18 3.26
N GLY A 305 -11.30 25.43 4.20
CA GLY A 305 -12.57 24.71 4.33
C GLY A 305 -13.78 25.47 3.80
N ASP A 306 -13.62 26.76 3.45
CA ASP A 306 -14.70 27.62 2.99
C ASP A 306 -15.27 27.13 1.64
N PRO A 307 -16.55 27.45 1.34
CA PRO A 307 -17.14 27.20 0.03
C PRO A 307 -16.33 27.78 -1.13
N VAL A 308 -16.12 26.97 -2.16
CA VAL A 308 -15.56 27.38 -3.46
C VAL A 308 -16.49 26.92 -4.57
N ARG A 309 -16.62 27.74 -5.62
CA ARG A 309 -17.20 27.32 -6.89
C ARG A 309 -16.15 26.50 -7.62
N ALA A 310 -16.03 25.24 -7.23
CA ALA A 310 -15.04 24.34 -7.77
C ALA A 310 -15.30 24.13 -9.27
N ARG A 311 -14.27 24.32 -10.11
CA ARG A 311 -14.35 23.96 -11.54
C ARG A 311 -14.09 22.48 -11.80
N LEU A 312 -13.34 21.82 -10.91
CA LEU A 312 -13.02 20.40 -10.95
C LEU A 312 -12.65 19.89 -9.54
N ALA A 313 -12.62 18.56 -9.39
CA ALA A 313 -12.12 17.88 -8.21
C ALA A 313 -10.77 17.20 -8.52
N LEU A 314 -9.69 17.75 -7.97
CA LEU A 314 -8.34 17.19 -8.05
C LEU A 314 -8.10 16.24 -6.87
N SER A 315 -7.99 14.94 -7.14
CA SER A 315 -7.59 13.93 -6.17
C SER A 315 -6.11 13.61 -6.32
N VAL A 316 -5.34 13.66 -5.23
CA VAL A 316 -3.93 13.24 -5.19
C VAL A 316 -3.86 11.91 -4.46
N LEU A 317 -4.26 10.83 -5.15
CA LEU A 317 -4.57 9.54 -4.54
C LEU A 317 -4.26 8.34 -5.46
N THR A 318 -4.32 7.14 -4.89
CA THR A 318 -4.43 5.92 -5.71
C THR A 318 -5.84 5.85 -6.32
N PRO A 319 -5.99 5.33 -7.56
CA PRO A 319 -7.26 5.30 -8.29
C PRO A 319 -8.45 4.70 -7.52
N PRO A 320 -8.32 3.56 -6.80
CA PRO A 320 -9.45 2.97 -6.09
C PRO A 320 -10.02 3.82 -4.95
N LEU A 321 -9.29 4.86 -4.50
CA LEU A 321 -9.74 5.77 -3.46
C LEU A 321 -10.41 7.03 -4.01
N VAL A 322 -10.41 7.24 -5.33
CA VAL A 322 -11.02 8.42 -5.95
C VAL A 322 -12.54 8.24 -5.98
N GLU A 323 -13.25 9.24 -5.49
CA GLU A 323 -14.72 9.28 -5.46
C GLU A 323 -15.17 10.50 -6.29
N PRO A 324 -15.99 10.32 -7.35
CA PRO A 324 -16.49 11.43 -8.14
C PRO A 324 -17.39 12.36 -7.33
N VAL A 325 -17.31 13.67 -7.62
CA VAL A 325 -18.22 14.67 -7.04
C VAL A 325 -19.26 15.06 -8.09
N PRO A 326 -20.56 14.99 -7.79
CA PRO A 326 -21.61 15.30 -8.77
C PRO A 326 -21.42 16.67 -9.43
N GLY A 327 -21.42 16.68 -10.76
CA GLY A 327 -21.34 17.90 -11.57
C GLY A 327 -19.94 18.50 -11.69
N LEU A 328 -18.90 17.84 -11.17
CA LEU A 328 -17.51 18.26 -11.34
C LEU A 328 -16.71 17.23 -12.15
N PRO A 329 -15.84 17.66 -13.08
CA PRO A 329 -14.80 16.81 -13.64
C PRO A 329 -13.92 16.19 -12.53
N THR A 330 -13.67 14.89 -12.64
CA THR A 330 -12.81 14.12 -11.75
C THR A 330 -11.41 14.04 -12.34
N VAL A 331 -10.46 14.69 -11.69
CA VAL A 331 -9.05 14.64 -12.07
C VAL A 331 -8.26 13.89 -11.00
N ASN A 332 -7.46 12.91 -11.41
CA ASN A 332 -6.61 12.16 -10.51
C ASN A 332 -5.13 12.42 -10.80
N TYR A 333 -4.41 13.04 -9.86
CA TYR A 333 -2.96 13.02 -9.82
C TYR A 333 -2.49 11.73 -9.12
N THR A 334 -1.99 10.78 -9.91
CA THR A 334 -1.60 9.46 -9.41
C THR A 334 -0.23 9.05 -9.93
N MET A 335 0.36 8.04 -9.32
CA MET A 335 1.61 7.46 -9.77
C MET A 335 1.63 5.96 -9.58
N PHE A 336 2.28 5.29 -10.53
CA PHE A 336 2.63 3.89 -10.45
C PHE A 336 4.01 3.72 -11.07
N GLU A 337 4.89 3.04 -10.33
CA GLU A 337 6.31 2.96 -10.64
C GLU A 337 6.71 1.78 -11.52
N GLY A 338 5.78 0.84 -11.76
CA GLY A 338 6.01 -0.30 -12.66
C GLY A 338 5.75 0.03 -14.13
N PRO A 339 6.27 -0.81 -15.04
CA PRO A 339 6.04 -0.71 -16.47
C PRO A 339 4.61 -1.10 -16.90
N ARG A 340 3.80 -1.72 -16.02
CA ARG A 340 2.41 -2.13 -16.30
C ARG A 340 1.49 -1.75 -15.16
N ILE A 341 0.35 -1.14 -15.48
CA ILE A 341 -0.67 -0.75 -14.49
C ILE A 341 -1.51 -1.98 -14.09
N PRO A 342 -1.87 -2.14 -12.80
CA PRO A 342 -2.81 -3.16 -12.37
C PRO A 342 -4.19 -3.02 -13.05
N ASP A 343 -4.82 -4.14 -13.43
CA ASP A 343 -6.13 -4.11 -14.09
C ASP A 343 -7.19 -3.38 -13.27
N SER A 344 -7.21 -3.56 -11.95
CA SER A 344 -8.13 -2.85 -11.06
C SER A 344 -7.96 -1.33 -11.18
N TRP A 345 -6.72 -0.84 -11.19
CA TRP A 345 -6.42 0.58 -11.34
C TRP A 345 -6.82 1.10 -12.72
N ALA A 346 -6.58 0.32 -13.77
CA ALA A 346 -7.00 0.65 -15.14
C ALA A 346 -8.53 0.79 -15.24
N VAL A 347 -9.30 -0.10 -14.58
CA VAL A 347 -10.76 -0.03 -14.54
C VAL A 347 -11.24 1.26 -13.86
N CYS A 348 -10.75 1.60 -12.67
CA CYS A 348 -11.22 2.80 -11.97
C CYS A 348 -10.87 4.09 -12.75
N ASN A 349 -9.66 4.17 -13.34
CA ASN A 349 -9.20 5.39 -14.01
C ASN A 349 -9.95 5.72 -15.31
N ARG A 350 -10.57 4.75 -15.98
CA ARG A 350 -11.38 5.01 -17.20
C ARG A 350 -12.57 5.92 -16.94
N ALA A 351 -13.03 6.00 -15.70
CA ALA A 351 -14.11 6.90 -15.29
C ALA A 351 -13.64 8.34 -15.04
N HIS A 352 -12.33 8.60 -14.96
CA HIS A 352 -11.81 9.95 -14.71
C HIS A 352 -11.72 10.76 -16.01
N GLU A 353 -12.10 12.03 -15.94
CA GLU A 353 -11.95 12.99 -17.04
C GLU A 353 -10.48 13.22 -17.42
N MET A 354 -9.59 13.24 -16.41
CA MET A 354 -8.16 13.42 -16.62
C MET A 354 -7.34 12.66 -15.57
N VAL A 355 -6.21 12.10 -16.01
CA VAL A 355 -5.19 11.53 -15.13
C VAL A 355 -3.90 12.32 -15.31
N VAL A 356 -3.30 12.74 -14.21
CA VAL A 356 -2.00 13.41 -14.19
C VAL A 356 -0.99 12.47 -13.53
N VAL A 357 0.16 12.27 -14.17
CA VAL A 357 1.22 11.38 -13.69
C VAL A 357 2.56 12.10 -13.63
N PRO A 358 3.48 11.69 -12.72
CA PRO A 358 4.75 12.40 -12.55
C PRO A 358 5.75 12.18 -13.70
N THR A 359 5.63 11.07 -14.42
CA THR A 359 6.65 10.61 -15.37
C THR A 359 6.05 10.14 -16.69
N ASP A 360 6.82 10.27 -17.78
CA ASP A 360 6.41 9.74 -19.07
C ASP A 360 6.38 8.19 -19.08
N SER A 361 7.27 7.54 -18.33
CA SER A 361 7.22 6.09 -18.13
C SER A 361 5.89 5.62 -17.53
N SER A 362 5.35 6.35 -16.55
CA SER A 362 4.02 6.07 -15.99
C SER A 362 2.93 6.36 -17.03
N ARG A 363 3.02 7.48 -17.76
CA ARG A 363 2.07 7.83 -18.85
C ARG A 363 1.94 6.71 -19.87
N LEU A 364 3.07 6.18 -20.34
CA LEU A 364 3.11 5.08 -21.31
C LEU A 364 2.49 3.79 -20.73
N ALA A 365 2.76 3.47 -19.45
CA ALA A 365 2.15 2.33 -18.78
C ALA A 365 0.61 2.45 -18.71
N TRP A 366 0.09 3.64 -18.42
CA TRP A 366 -1.35 3.93 -18.39
C TRP A 366 -2.01 3.80 -19.77
N ILE A 367 -1.37 4.32 -20.82
CA ILE A 367 -1.85 4.19 -22.19
C ILE A 367 -1.85 2.73 -22.62
N ALA A 368 -0.80 1.97 -22.29
CA ALA A 368 -0.74 0.54 -22.56
C ALA A 368 -1.84 -0.26 -21.84
N ALA A 369 -2.31 0.21 -20.69
CA ALA A 369 -3.45 -0.35 -19.96
C ALA A 369 -4.83 0.12 -20.51
N GLY A 370 -4.82 0.92 -21.59
CA GLY A 370 -6.02 1.38 -22.30
C GLY A 370 -6.60 2.68 -21.76
N HIS A 371 -5.84 3.49 -21.01
CA HIS A 371 -6.28 4.85 -20.68
C HIS A 371 -6.16 5.76 -21.91
N PRO A 372 -7.14 6.63 -22.21
CA PRO A 372 -7.09 7.49 -23.39
C PRO A 372 -5.89 8.46 -23.35
N GLU A 373 -5.13 8.51 -24.45
CA GLU A 373 -3.91 9.34 -24.54
C GLU A 373 -4.21 10.85 -24.41
N ASP A 374 -5.36 11.30 -24.91
CA ASP A 374 -5.82 12.68 -24.81
C ASP A 374 -6.25 13.06 -23.37
N ARG A 375 -6.48 12.08 -22.50
CA ARG A 375 -6.90 12.24 -21.09
C ARG A 375 -5.83 11.87 -20.07
N ILE A 376 -4.56 11.92 -20.47
CA ILE A 376 -3.43 11.79 -19.56
C ILE A 376 -2.38 12.87 -19.79
N ARG A 377 -1.83 13.43 -18.70
CA ARG A 377 -0.80 14.48 -18.73
C ARG A 377 0.36 14.14 -17.82
N VAL A 378 1.55 14.58 -18.20
CA VAL A 378 2.75 14.44 -17.37
C VAL A 378 2.99 15.74 -16.63
N CYS A 379 3.04 15.69 -15.31
CA CYS A 379 3.40 16.82 -14.47
C CYS A 379 4.39 16.35 -13.40
N PRO A 380 5.70 16.53 -13.62
CA PRO A 380 6.70 16.16 -12.63
C PRO A 380 6.57 17.01 -11.34
N PRO A 381 6.55 16.40 -10.13
CA PRO A 381 6.56 17.11 -8.85
C PRO A 381 7.79 18.01 -8.68
N GLY A 382 7.71 18.90 -7.70
CA GLY A 382 8.87 19.67 -7.28
C GLY A 382 9.86 18.84 -6.46
N ILE A 383 11.07 19.37 -6.35
CA ILE A 383 12.17 18.91 -5.54
C ILE A 383 12.60 20.09 -4.68
N ALA A 384 12.71 19.88 -3.38
CA ALA A 384 13.28 20.86 -2.46
C ALA A 384 14.08 20.15 -1.36
N PRO A 385 15.21 20.73 -0.93
CA PRO A 385 15.85 20.29 0.30
C PRO A 385 14.92 20.53 1.49
N HIS A 386 15.11 19.74 2.54
CA HIS A 386 14.35 19.92 3.78
C HIS A 386 14.90 21.14 4.54
N PRO A 387 14.06 21.92 5.25
CA PRO A 387 14.55 23.06 6.04
C PRO A 387 15.67 22.71 7.02
N ALA A 388 15.66 21.49 7.58
CA ALA A 388 16.70 20.99 8.49
C ALA A 388 18.08 20.80 7.82
N ASP A 389 18.15 20.76 6.48
CA ASP A 389 19.41 20.52 5.76
C ASP A 389 20.36 21.72 5.81
N ALA A 390 19.84 22.95 5.86
CA ALA A 390 20.64 24.16 5.71
C ALA A 390 21.70 24.35 6.82
N ALA A 391 21.45 23.82 8.01
CA ALA A 391 22.33 23.90 9.18
C ALA A 391 22.78 22.52 9.70
N ALA A 392 22.56 21.47 8.91
CA ALA A 392 22.83 20.09 9.33
C ALA A 392 24.31 19.88 9.61
N GLN A 393 24.62 19.29 10.76
CA GLN A 393 25.96 18.80 11.08
C GLN A 393 26.04 17.31 10.77
N PRO A 394 27.20 16.79 10.29
CA PRO A 394 27.37 15.36 10.06
C PRO A 394 27.01 14.55 11.31
N LEU A 395 26.14 13.55 11.15
CA LEU A 395 25.75 12.69 12.25
C LEU A 395 26.96 11.85 12.71
N PRO A 396 27.26 11.81 14.03
CA PRO A 396 28.38 11.02 14.54
C PRO A 396 28.02 9.53 14.49
N ILE A 397 28.46 8.85 13.42
CA ILE A 397 28.24 7.42 13.21
C ILE A 397 29.59 6.72 13.32
N VAL A 398 29.60 5.60 14.04
CA VAL A 398 30.76 4.71 14.15
C VAL A 398 30.46 3.45 13.33
N GLY A 399 31.33 3.15 12.38
CA GLY A 399 31.25 1.95 11.56
C GLY A 399 31.76 0.70 12.28
N PRO A 400 31.70 -0.47 11.60
CA PRO A 400 32.29 -1.71 12.11
C PRO A 400 33.78 -1.51 12.49
N GLY A 401 34.18 -2.07 13.64
CA GLY A 401 35.56 -1.95 14.12
C GLY A 401 35.91 -0.63 14.83
N GLY A 402 34.93 0.25 15.09
CA GLY A 402 35.12 1.46 15.88
C GLY A 402 35.63 2.68 15.10
N ARG A 403 35.82 2.56 13.78
CA ARG A 403 36.24 3.67 12.90
C ARG A 403 35.06 4.62 12.65
N SER A 404 35.31 5.93 12.69
CA SER A 404 34.27 6.91 12.35
C SER A 404 33.91 6.81 10.88
N VAL A 405 32.63 6.94 10.53
CA VAL A 405 32.22 6.94 9.12
C VAL A 405 32.83 8.11 8.35
N MET A 406 33.13 9.23 9.04
CA MET A 406 33.75 10.42 8.45
C MET A 406 35.19 10.19 8.01
N ASP A 407 35.84 9.14 8.52
CA ASP A 407 37.22 8.82 8.17
C ASP A 407 37.34 8.12 6.81
N TYR A 408 36.22 7.66 6.23
CA TYR A 408 36.20 7.02 4.91
C TYR A 408 36.10 8.08 3.82
N ARG A 409 36.95 8.02 2.78
CA ARG A 409 36.88 8.94 1.64
C ARG A 409 35.56 8.85 0.90
N VAL A 410 35.04 7.64 0.66
CA VAL A 410 33.76 7.42 -0.05
C VAL A 410 32.70 6.91 0.92
N ARG A 411 31.67 7.72 1.14
CA ARG A 411 30.56 7.42 2.06
C ARG A 411 29.28 7.35 1.23
N VAL A 412 28.81 6.14 0.96
CA VAL A 412 27.64 5.87 0.11
C VAL A 412 26.42 5.70 0.99
N LEU A 413 25.41 6.55 0.81
CA LEU A 413 24.16 6.51 1.55
C LEU A 413 23.07 5.78 0.75
N ASN A 414 22.27 4.98 1.45
CA ASN A 414 20.95 4.55 1.00
C ASN A 414 19.97 4.67 2.17
N ILE A 415 18.79 5.24 1.91
CA ILE A 415 17.69 5.34 2.86
C ILE A 415 16.46 4.68 2.23
N SER A 416 16.04 3.53 2.76
CA SER A 416 14.94 2.75 2.18
C SER A 416 14.11 2.05 3.25
N ASP A 417 12.79 1.95 3.05
CA ASP A 417 11.94 1.02 3.79
C ASP A 417 12.33 -0.44 3.47
N PHE A 418 12.17 -1.36 4.42
CA PHE A 418 12.43 -2.78 4.20
C PHE A 418 11.27 -3.43 3.42
N VAL A 419 11.23 -3.16 2.11
CA VAL A 419 10.23 -3.73 1.19
C VAL A 419 10.88 -4.22 -0.09
N ALA A 420 10.34 -5.29 -0.69
CA ALA A 420 10.87 -5.96 -1.87
C ALA A 420 11.20 -4.98 -3.02
N ARG A 421 10.31 -4.01 -3.26
CA ARG A 421 10.47 -2.99 -4.30
C ARG A 421 11.78 -2.20 -4.19
N LYS A 422 12.24 -1.90 -2.97
CA LYS A 422 13.46 -1.13 -2.73
C LYS A 422 14.75 -1.89 -3.07
N ASN A 423 14.65 -3.20 -3.35
CA ASN A 423 15.73 -4.05 -3.81
C ASN A 423 17.00 -3.99 -2.95
N LEU A 424 16.84 -4.04 -1.62
CA LEU A 424 17.98 -4.12 -0.69
C LEU A 424 18.84 -5.38 -0.94
N ALA A 425 18.23 -6.45 -1.44
CA ALA A 425 18.94 -7.67 -1.83
C ALA A 425 19.95 -7.40 -2.97
N GLY A 426 19.53 -6.70 -4.03
CA GLY A 426 20.42 -6.28 -5.11
C GLY A 426 21.49 -5.31 -4.61
N LEU A 427 21.12 -4.36 -3.74
CA LEU A 427 22.07 -3.37 -3.19
C LEU A 427 23.23 -4.06 -2.47
N LEU A 428 22.92 -5.06 -1.63
CA LEU A 428 23.94 -5.84 -0.91
C LEU A 428 24.80 -6.67 -1.86
N ARG A 429 24.22 -7.28 -2.91
CA ARG A 429 25.00 -8.02 -3.91
C ARG A 429 25.96 -7.10 -4.68
N VAL A 430 25.50 -5.94 -5.12
CA VAL A 430 26.32 -4.94 -5.79
C VAL A 430 27.44 -4.44 -4.88
N TRP A 431 27.15 -4.20 -3.60
CA TRP A 431 28.17 -3.79 -2.63
C TRP A 431 29.23 -4.88 -2.42
N LEU A 432 28.82 -6.13 -2.24
CA LEU A 432 29.74 -7.27 -2.07
C LEU A 432 30.61 -7.50 -3.32
N ARG A 433 30.07 -7.31 -4.52
CA ARG A 433 30.83 -7.47 -5.78
C ARG A 433 31.76 -6.29 -6.05
N GLY A 434 31.25 -5.07 -5.94
CA GLY A 434 31.91 -3.84 -6.39
C GLY A 434 32.93 -3.25 -5.41
N THR A 435 33.09 -3.84 -4.22
CA THR A 435 34.01 -3.33 -3.19
C THR A 435 34.95 -4.41 -2.66
N ARG A 436 36.02 -3.97 -1.99
CA ARG A 436 37.02 -4.81 -1.32
C ARG A 436 37.22 -4.35 0.13
N ALA A 437 37.68 -5.24 0.98
CA ALA A 437 37.94 -4.97 2.40
C ALA A 437 38.87 -3.77 2.66
N GLY A 438 39.83 -3.54 1.75
CA GLY A 438 40.79 -2.44 1.85
C GLY A 438 40.36 -1.14 1.16
N ASP A 439 39.17 -1.10 0.54
CA ASP A 439 38.69 0.13 -0.09
C ASP A 439 38.38 1.18 0.98
N ASP A 440 38.75 2.43 0.71
CA ASP A 440 38.44 3.56 1.60
C ASP A 440 36.98 4.04 1.40
N ALA A 441 36.06 3.10 1.56
CA ALA A 441 34.65 3.26 1.32
C ALA A 441 33.79 2.65 2.42
N ILE A 442 32.57 3.16 2.60
CA ILE A 442 31.58 2.60 3.52
C ILE A 442 30.17 2.78 2.97
N LEU A 443 29.32 1.76 3.14
CA LEU A 443 27.89 1.84 2.88
C LEU A 443 27.15 2.19 4.18
N ILE A 444 26.46 3.32 4.17
CA ILE A 444 25.57 3.75 5.24
C ILE A 444 24.15 3.37 4.81
N LEU A 445 23.66 2.27 5.36
CA LEU A 445 22.35 1.71 5.02
C LEU A 445 21.35 2.03 6.13
N LYS A 446 20.53 3.08 5.92
CA LYS A 446 19.42 3.40 6.79
C LYS A 446 18.17 2.65 6.34
N VAL A 447 17.72 1.73 7.18
CA VAL A 447 16.52 0.94 6.88
C VAL A 447 15.34 1.44 7.71
N GLY A 448 14.26 1.81 7.01
CA GLY A 448 12.94 2.11 7.59
C GLY A 448 12.09 0.86 7.78
N LYS A 449 10.84 1.03 8.23
CA LYS A 449 9.77 0.01 8.40
C LYS A 449 10.21 -1.46 8.21
N GLY A 450 10.36 -2.22 9.30
CA GLY A 450 10.67 -3.66 9.24
C GLY A 450 10.13 -4.50 10.42
N GLY A 451 9.35 -3.89 11.31
CA GLY A 451 8.78 -4.58 12.48
C GLY A 451 9.84 -5.19 13.41
N SER A 452 9.43 -6.15 14.24
CA SER A 452 10.30 -6.86 15.19
C SER A 452 11.24 -7.89 14.53
N SER A 453 10.96 -8.32 13.29
CA SER A 453 11.76 -9.33 12.56
C SER A 453 12.89 -8.75 11.71
N LEU A 454 12.96 -7.43 11.56
CA LEU A 454 13.89 -6.74 10.64
C LEU A 454 15.33 -7.25 10.73
N MET A 455 15.87 -7.42 11.94
CA MET A 455 17.25 -7.87 12.11
C MET A 455 17.49 -9.29 11.58
N GLY A 456 16.52 -10.19 11.78
CA GLY A 456 16.59 -11.56 11.26
C GLY A 456 16.49 -11.59 9.74
N GLU A 457 15.62 -10.76 9.17
CA GLU A 457 15.43 -10.65 7.72
C GLU A 457 16.64 -10.00 7.03
N MET A 458 17.21 -8.94 7.61
CA MET A 458 18.46 -8.33 7.15
C MET A 458 19.60 -9.35 7.16
N ARG A 459 19.72 -10.15 8.22
CA ARG A 459 20.74 -11.21 8.30
C ARG A 459 20.57 -12.22 7.16
N ARG A 460 19.34 -12.66 6.91
CA ARG A 460 19.03 -13.57 5.79
C ARG A 460 19.41 -12.96 4.44
N LEU A 461 19.08 -11.69 4.20
CA LEU A 461 19.46 -10.99 2.96
C LEU A 461 20.98 -10.97 2.76
N VAL A 462 21.76 -10.73 3.82
CA VAL A 462 23.23 -10.73 3.76
C VAL A 462 23.75 -12.13 3.48
N GLU A 463 23.25 -13.16 4.17
CA GLU A 463 23.62 -14.57 3.93
C GLU A 463 23.30 -15.03 2.49
N GLU A 464 22.15 -14.63 1.96
CA GLU A 464 21.78 -14.88 0.57
C GLU A 464 22.63 -14.11 -0.41
N GLY A 465 22.96 -12.85 -0.11
CA GLY A 465 23.89 -12.05 -0.88
C GLY A 465 25.27 -12.71 -0.98
N MET A 466 25.83 -13.17 0.14
CA MET A 466 27.12 -13.88 0.17
C MET A 466 27.06 -15.19 -0.65
N ARG A 467 25.97 -15.96 -0.53
CA ARG A 467 25.78 -17.18 -1.35
C ARG A 467 25.69 -16.88 -2.83
N ALA A 468 24.97 -15.83 -3.22
CA ALA A 468 24.74 -15.47 -4.62
C ALA A 468 25.98 -14.86 -5.30
N THR A 469 26.86 -14.21 -4.54
CA THR A 469 28.09 -13.61 -5.07
C THR A 469 29.34 -14.48 -4.88
N GLY A 470 29.29 -15.46 -3.97
CA GLY A 470 30.46 -16.23 -3.54
C GLY A 470 31.45 -15.42 -2.69
N ARG A 471 31.10 -14.20 -2.27
CA ARG A 471 31.94 -13.29 -1.48
C ARG A 471 31.53 -13.30 -0.02
N ARG A 472 32.49 -13.17 0.89
CA ARG A 472 32.23 -12.99 2.32
C ARG A 472 32.13 -11.51 2.67
N LEU A 473 31.40 -11.19 3.75
CA LEU A 473 31.20 -9.80 4.19
C LEU A 473 32.52 -9.10 4.56
N ASP A 474 33.49 -9.82 5.13
CA ASP A 474 34.81 -9.30 5.49
C ASP A 474 35.77 -9.15 4.30
N GLU A 475 35.36 -9.59 3.11
CA GLU A 475 36.09 -9.35 1.85
C GLU A 475 35.63 -8.07 1.14
N ALA A 476 34.55 -7.44 1.61
CA ALA A 476 33.96 -6.22 1.05
C ALA A 476 34.19 -5.01 1.98
N ALA A 477 33.97 -3.81 1.46
CA ALA A 477 34.00 -2.60 2.26
C ALA A 477 32.90 -2.65 3.35
N PRO A 478 33.12 -2.03 4.52
CA PRO A 478 32.19 -2.12 5.65
C PRO A 478 30.80 -1.53 5.35
N ILE A 479 29.81 -2.02 6.10
CA ILE A 479 28.43 -1.54 6.06
C ILE A 479 28.05 -1.05 7.46
N ALA A 480 27.64 0.21 7.58
CA ALA A 480 26.97 0.76 8.75
C ALA A 480 25.45 0.62 8.59
N LEU A 481 24.86 -0.35 9.30
CA LEU A 481 23.41 -0.59 9.30
C LEU A 481 22.72 0.23 10.38
N LEU A 482 21.81 1.12 9.97
CA LEU A 482 21.08 2.01 10.87
C LEU A 482 19.59 1.67 10.84
N THR A 483 19.02 1.31 11.99
CA THR A 483 17.59 0.92 12.09
C THR A 483 16.79 1.75 13.07
N ASP A 484 17.47 2.59 13.85
CA ASP A 484 16.82 3.52 14.77
C ASP A 484 15.95 4.53 14.03
N ARG A 485 15.01 5.13 14.78
CA ARG A 485 14.23 6.26 14.31
C ARG A 485 15.04 7.54 14.52
N TYR A 486 15.02 8.41 13.51
CA TYR A 486 15.63 9.72 13.57
C TYR A 486 14.56 10.78 13.38
N ASP A 487 14.74 11.91 14.03
CA ASP A 487 14.02 13.14 13.73
C ASP A 487 14.61 13.81 12.47
N ASP A 488 14.04 14.94 12.08
CA ASP A 488 14.46 15.65 10.86
C ASP A 488 15.93 16.09 10.90
N ALA A 489 16.42 16.48 12.07
CA ALA A 489 17.81 16.87 12.27
C ALA A 489 18.76 15.67 12.13
N GLY A 490 18.40 14.53 12.70
CA GLY A 490 19.14 13.27 12.55
C GLY A 490 19.19 12.80 11.10
N ILE A 491 18.06 12.85 10.39
CA ILE A 491 18.01 12.53 8.95
C ILE A 491 18.87 13.50 8.14
N ALA A 492 18.80 14.80 8.41
CA ALA A 492 19.64 15.79 7.74
C ALA A 492 21.14 15.53 7.99
N GLY A 493 21.50 15.14 9.21
CA GLY A 493 22.86 14.74 9.56
C GLY A 493 23.36 13.49 8.80
N LEU A 494 22.48 12.55 8.43
CA LEU A 494 22.84 11.43 7.56
C LEU A 494 23.22 11.90 6.15
N TYR A 495 22.45 12.84 5.58
CA TYR A 495 22.78 13.41 4.28
C TYR A 495 24.09 14.20 4.34
N ALA A 496 24.34 14.95 5.42
CA ALA A 496 25.57 15.71 5.62
C ALA A 496 26.83 14.82 5.72
N VAL A 497 26.68 13.54 6.07
CA VAL A 497 27.78 12.56 6.05
C VAL A 497 28.04 12.05 4.63
N ALA A 498 27.04 11.97 3.77
CA ALA A 498 27.14 11.27 2.49
C ALA A 498 28.01 12.02 1.46
N THR A 499 28.86 11.28 0.75
CA THR A 499 29.51 11.78 -0.49
C THR A 499 28.72 11.37 -1.73
N HIS A 500 28.06 10.23 -1.66
CA HIS A 500 27.37 9.59 -2.76
C HIS A 500 26.07 8.99 -2.27
N TYR A 501 25.11 8.84 -3.17
CA TYR A 501 23.87 8.12 -2.93
C TYR A 501 23.71 7.02 -3.98
N LEU A 502 23.40 5.81 -3.55
CA LEU A 502 23.18 4.66 -4.43
C LEU A 502 21.78 4.11 -4.21
N SER A 503 20.99 4.01 -5.29
CA SER A 503 19.73 3.28 -5.32
C SER A 503 19.80 2.12 -6.30
N LEU A 504 19.13 1.02 -5.98
CA LEU A 504 18.85 -0.10 -6.90
C LEU A 504 17.36 -0.46 -6.93
N SER A 505 16.50 0.46 -6.52
CA SER A 505 15.06 0.20 -6.46
C SER A 505 14.50 -0.30 -7.79
N HIS A 506 13.55 -1.24 -7.71
CA HIS A 506 12.84 -1.80 -8.86
C HIS A 506 11.83 -0.85 -9.49
N GLY A 507 11.55 0.27 -8.82
CA GLY A 507 10.59 1.28 -9.27
C GLY A 507 10.42 2.32 -8.18
N GLU A 508 10.40 3.60 -8.53
CA GLU A 508 10.03 4.70 -7.64
C GLU A 508 9.02 5.64 -8.31
N GLY A 509 8.11 6.20 -7.50
CA GLY A 509 7.19 7.25 -7.97
C GLY A 509 7.86 8.60 -8.18
N TRP A 510 8.72 9.03 -7.24
CA TRP A 510 9.54 10.24 -7.36
C TRP A 510 10.92 10.16 -6.64
N ASP A 511 11.08 9.22 -5.71
CA ASP A 511 12.29 9.00 -4.89
C ASP A 511 12.86 10.24 -4.16
N LEU A 512 12.10 10.74 -3.18
CA LEU A 512 12.50 11.88 -2.36
C LEU A 512 13.91 11.77 -1.73
N PRO A 513 14.36 10.59 -1.25
CA PRO A 513 15.72 10.45 -0.73
C PRO A 513 16.84 10.80 -1.71
N ILE A 514 16.81 10.26 -2.93
CA ILE A 514 17.91 10.51 -3.89
C ILE A 514 17.88 11.95 -4.41
N THR A 515 16.68 12.54 -4.57
CA THR A 515 16.56 13.94 -5.00
C THR A 515 17.11 14.89 -3.93
N ARG A 516 16.84 14.61 -2.64
CA ARG A 516 17.42 15.37 -1.51
C ARG A 516 18.95 15.24 -1.48
N ALA A 517 19.49 14.03 -1.63
CA ALA A 517 20.94 13.83 -1.71
C ALA A 517 21.58 14.61 -2.87
N GLY A 518 20.92 14.60 -4.04
CA GLY A 518 21.36 15.35 -5.22
C GLY A 518 21.38 16.86 -5.00
N CYS A 519 20.35 17.42 -4.39
CA CYS A 519 20.31 18.85 -4.02
C CYS A 519 21.44 19.24 -3.07
N LEU A 520 21.87 18.32 -2.20
CA LEU A 520 22.97 18.53 -1.25
C LEU A 520 24.35 18.22 -1.86
N GLY A 521 24.41 17.93 -3.16
CA GLY A 521 25.66 17.77 -3.91
C GLY A 521 26.29 16.39 -3.80
N ALA A 522 25.58 15.38 -3.30
CA ALA A 522 26.08 14.00 -3.32
C ALA A 522 26.14 13.47 -4.78
N GLY A 523 27.18 12.71 -5.11
CA GLY A 523 27.25 12.01 -6.38
C GLY A 523 26.17 10.93 -6.47
N LEU A 524 25.42 10.87 -7.57
CA LEU A 524 24.25 10.00 -7.69
C LEU A 524 24.54 8.77 -8.56
N ILE A 525 24.17 7.60 -8.05
CA ILE A 525 24.13 6.33 -8.81
C ILE A 525 22.70 5.79 -8.71
N ALA A 526 22.01 5.73 -9.84
CA ALA A 526 20.58 5.44 -9.90
C ALA A 526 20.22 4.52 -11.08
N PRO A 527 19.14 3.72 -10.97
CA PRO A 527 18.60 2.98 -12.11
C PRO A 527 18.10 3.87 -13.25
N ARG A 528 18.24 3.44 -14.50
CA ARG A 528 17.67 4.12 -15.69
C ARG A 528 16.24 3.69 -15.94
N HIS A 529 15.33 3.99 -15.01
CA HIS A 529 13.90 3.72 -15.18
C HIS A 529 13.01 4.69 -14.36
N SER A 530 11.70 4.50 -14.48
CA SER A 530 10.63 5.17 -13.72
C SER A 530 10.83 6.68 -13.51
N ALA A 531 11.04 7.13 -12.28
CA ALA A 531 11.17 8.53 -11.87
C ALA A 531 12.57 9.08 -12.10
N TYR A 532 13.60 8.24 -11.99
CA TYR A 532 14.98 8.67 -12.15
C TYR A 532 15.20 9.32 -13.52
N THR A 533 14.61 8.77 -14.59
CA THR A 533 14.74 9.34 -15.94
C THR A 533 13.94 10.61 -16.15
N ALA A 534 13.08 11.01 -15.21
CA ALA A 534 12.35 12.28 -15.28
C ALA A 534 13.19 13.47 -14.82
N TYR A 535 14.15 13.27 -13.90
CA TYR A 535 14.98 14.34 -13.32
C TYR A 535 16.50 14.08 -13.34
N LEU A 536 16.95 12.92 -13.80
CA LEU A 536 18.37 12.59 -13.99
C LEU A 536 18.68 12.24 -15.45
N ASN A 537 19.92 12.51 -15.84
CA ASN A 537 20.53 12.09 -17.09
C ASN A 537 22.03 11.83 -16.87
N ASP A 538 22.71 11.29 -17.89
CA ASP A 538 24.12 10.88 -17.79
C ASP A 538 25.11 12.03 -17.51
N ARG A 539 24.69 13.29 -17.66
CA ARG A 539 25.53 14.46 -17.30
C ARG A 539 25.58 14.71 -15.80
N VAL A 540 24.52 14.34 -15.08
CA VAL A 540 24.32 14.70 -13.66
C VAL A 540 24.28 13.50 -12.72
N ALA A 541 24.21 12.27 -13.25
CA ALA A 541 24.21 11.04 -12.46
C ALA A 541 24.82 9.87 -13.23
N HIS A 542 25.18 8.80 -12.51
CA HIS A 542 25.45 7.49 -13.09
C HIS A 542 24.16 6.69 -13.20
N LEU A 543 23.71 6.44 -14.43
CA LEU A 543 22.48 5.72 -14.70
C LEU A 543 22.75 4.26 -15.08
N ILE A 544 22.30 3.35 -14.21
CA ILE A 544 22.46 1.90 -14.34
C ILE A 544 21.44 1.38 -15.38
N PRO A 545 21.88 0.66 -16.43
CA PRO A 545 20.98 0.01 -17.38
C PRO A 545 19.97 -0.91 -16.70
N CYS A 546 18.77 -1.04 -17.26
CA CYS A 546 17.69 -1.82 -16.65
C CYS A 546 16.97 -2.68 -17.68
N THR A 547 16.52 -3.85 -17.26
CA THR A 547 15.55 -4.69 -17.97
C THR A 547 14.22 -4.72 -17.21
N THR A 548 13.22 -5.44 -17.71
CA THR A 548 11.94 -5.67 -17.00
C THR A 548 11.71 -7.16 -16.81
N GLY A 549 11.10 -7.54 -15.69
CA GLY A 549 10.76 -8.93 -15.38
C GLY A 549 9.72 -9.02 -14.27
N PRO A 550 9.25 -10.23 -13.92
CA PRO A 550 8.17 -10.41 -12.96
C PRO A 550 8.52 -9.83 -11.58
N ALA A 551 7.55 -9.15 -10.95
CA ALA A 551 7.68 -8.53 -9.63
C ALA A 551 7.63 -9.57 -8.50
N LEU A 552 8.69 -10.36 -8.39
CA LEU A 552 8.83 -11.41 -7.40
C LEU A 552 9.40 -10.88 -6.08
N MET A 553 8.97 -11.49 -4.98
CA MET A 553 9.60 -11.32 -3.67
C MET A 553 11.05 -11.83 -3.71
N PRO A 554 11.99 -11.20 -2.98
CA PRO A 554 13.36 -11.68 -2.91
C PRO A 554 13.43 -13.17 -2.57
N TYR A 555 14.17 -13.93 -3.39
CA TYR A 555 14.43 -15.36 -3.18
C TYR A 555 13.16 -16.23 -3.11
N SER A 556 12.10 -15.78 -3.77
CA SER A 556 10.81 -16.44 -3.81
C SER A 556 10.19 -16.31 -5.20
N SER A 557 9.33 -17.26 -5.57
CA SER A 557 8.48 -17.16 -6.75
C SER A 557 7.13 -16.49 -6.46
N ALA A 558 6.92 -16.01 -5.23
CA ALA A 558 5.72 -15.27 -4.86
C ALA A 558 5.76 -13.84 -5.40
N TYR A 559 4.64 -13.32 -5.87
CA TYR A 559 4.54 -11.90 -6.25
C TYR A 559 4.51 -10.99 -5.03
N TYR A 560 5.10 -9.80 -5.17
CA TYR A 560 4.88 -8.72 -4.20
C TYR A 560 3.45 -8.20 -4.33
N GLN A 561 2.73 -8.12 -3.22
CA GLN A 561 1.28 -7.87 -3.18
C GLN A 561 0.79 -6.69 -4.04
N PRO A 562 1.36 -5.48 -3.91
CA PRO A 562 1.01 -4.34 -4.77
C PRO A 562 1.29 -4.54 -6.27
N PHE A 563 2.07 -5.56 -6.64
CA PHE A 563 2.48 -5.90 -8.00
C PHE A 563 2.12 -7.35 -8.38
N HIS A 564 1.03 -7.89 -7.81
CA HIS A 564 0.57 -9.23 -8.13
C HIS A 564 0.37 -9.40 -9.65
N GLY A 565 1.09 -10.34 -10.27
CA GLY A 565 1.01 -10.58 -11.71
C GLY A 565 1.56 -9.43 -12.59
N LEU A 566 2.32 -8.50 -11.99
CA LEU A 566 2.95 -7.36 -12.67
C LEU A 566 4.46 -7.54 -12.81
N ASP A 567 5.08 -6.64 -13.58
CA ASP A 567 6.52 -6.59 -13.79
C ASP A 567 7.14 -5.43 -13.01
N TRP A 568 8.46 -5.52 -12.82
CA TRP A 568 9.33 -4.54 -12.22
C TRP A 568 10.57 -4.30 -13.09
N TRP A 569 11.22 -3.16 -12.87
CA TRP A 569 12.50 -2.88 -13.49
C TRP A 569 13.61 -3.61 -12.74
N HIS A 570 14.53 -4.25 -13.46
CA HIS A 570 15.70 -4.93 -12.92
C HIS A 570 16.96 -4.16 -13.30
N PRO A 571 17.57 -3.40 -12.36
CA PRO A 571 18.87 -2.79 -12.58
C PRO A 571 19.94 -3.85 -12.84
N ASP A 572 20.81 -3.59 -13.81
CA ASP A 572 21.97 -4.42 -14.10
C ASP A 572 22.97 -4.30 -12.94
N GLU A 573 23.08 -5.36 -12.14
CA GLU A 573 23.93 -5.39 -10.96
C GLU A 573 25.43 -5.38 -11.30
N ASP A 574 25.82 -5.93 -12.45
CA ASP A 574 27.23 -5.96 -12.85
C ASP A 574 27.66 -4.57 -13.31
N ALA A 575 26.83 -3.89 -14.12
CA ALA A 575 27.06 -2.50 -14.49
C ALA A 575 27.08 -1.57 -13.25
N ALA A 576 26.20 -1.80 -12.28
CA ALA A 576 26.17 -1.05 -11.03
C ALA A 576 27.44 -1.26 -10.20
N ALA A 577 27.93 -2.51 -10.11
CA ALA A 577 29.18 -2.83 -9.42
C ALA A 577 30.38 -2.16 -10.09
N ASP A 578 30.42 -2.15 -11.42
CA ASP A 578 31.48 -1.48 -12.19
C ASP A 578 31.49 0.04 -11.98
N ILE A 579 30.32 0.68 -11.99
CA ILE A 579 30.17 2.09 -11.65
C ILE A 579 30.70 2.35 -10.24
N LEU A 580 30.26 1.55 -9.26
CA LEU A 580 30.65 1.70 -7.86
C LEU A 580 32.17 1.57 -7.69
N SER A 581 32.80 0.56 -8.30
CA SER A 581 34.24 0.37 -8.25
C SER A 581 35.02 1.54 -8.87
N ARG A 582 34.51 2.16 -9.95
CA ARG A 582 35.13 3.37 -10.52
C ARG A 582 35.02 4.56 -9.56
N VAL A 583 33.84 4.80 -9.01
CA VAL A 583 33.60 5.86 -8.02
C VAL A 583 34.49 5.71 -6.79
N ILE A 584 34.68 4.49 -6.29
CA ILE A 584 35.55 4.25 -5.13
C ILE A 584 37.02 4.57 -5.43
N ARG A 585 37.48 4.24 -6.64
CA ARG A 585 38.87 4.46 -7.08
C ARG A 585 39.17 5.92 -7.39
N ASP A 586 38.23 6.64 -8.03
CA ASP A 586 38.37 8.05 -8.39
C ASP A 586 37.07 8.84 -8.12
N PRO A 587 36.75 9.12 -6.84
CA PRO A 587 35.47 9.72 -6.48
C PRO A 587 35.32 11.16 -6.97
N GLU A 588 36.42 11.90 -7.16
CA GLU A 588 36.35 13.28 -7.67
C GLU A 588 36.25 13.30 -9.20
N GLY A 589 37.00 12.43 -9.90
CA GLY A 589 36.93 12.34 -11.36
C GLY A 589 35.61 11.75 -11.87
N GLU A 590 34.97 10.88 -11.09
CA GLU A 590 33.66 10.29 -11.42
C GLU A 590 32.47 11.12 -10.89
N ARG A 591 32.71 12.24 -10.20
CA ARG A 591 31.65 13.04 -9.59
C ARG A 591 30.82 13.75 -10.65
N ARG A 592 29.50 13.60 -10.54
CA ARG A 592 28.51 14.33 -11.35
C ARG A 592 27.63 15.15 -10.42
N ASP A 593 27.57 16.45 -10.66
CA ASP A 593 26.81 17.38 -9.82
C ASP A 593 25.39 17.54 -10.36
N ALA A 594 24.42 17.04 -9.58
CA ALA A 594 23.00 17.16 -9.88
C ALA A 594 22.36 18.40 -9.23
N ALA A 595 23.02 19.06 -8.28
CA ALA A 595 22.39 20.01 -7.38
C ALA A 595 21.73 21.17 -8.15
N ARG A 596 22.50 21.81 -9.03
CA ARG A 596 22.00 22.91 -9.88
C ARG A 596 20.88 22.46 -10.82
N HIS A 597 21.05 21.30 -11.45
CA HIS A 597 20.03 20.77 -12.37
C HIS A 597 18.69 20.54 -11.66
N LEU A 598 18.72 19.92 -10.48
CA LEU A 598 17.52 19.61 -9.71
C LEU A 598 16.85 20.90 -9.19
N MET A 599 17.63 21.79 -8.57
CA MET A 599 17.10 23.00 -7.95
C MET A 599 16.59 24.04 -8.96
N ASP A 600 17.20 24.12 -10.15
CA ASP A 600 16.80 25.11 -11.16
C ASP A 600 15.60 24.64 -12.02
N ASN A 601 15.46 23.33 -12.26
CA ASN A 601 14.48 22.81 -13.24
C ASN A 601 13.25 22.15 -12.60
N PHE A 602 13.35 21.72 -11.33
CA PHE A 602 12.29 20.97 -10.65
C PHE A 602 11.80 21.71 -9.40
N THR A 603 11.57 23.02 -9.48
CA THR A 603 10.99 23.76 -8.36
C THR A 603 9.50 23.43 -8.17
N TRP A 604 9.01 23.58 -6.95
CA TRP A 604 7.57 23.43 -6.65
C TRP A 604 6.70 24.46 -7.37
N ASP A 605 7.19 25.69 -7.53
CA ASP A 605 6.52 26.73 -8.32
C ASP A 605 6.35 26.34 -9.79
N ALA A 606 7.37 25.74 -10.40
CA ALA A 606 7.30 25.26 -11.77
C ALA A 606 6.37 24.05 -11.87
N ALA A 607 6.37 23.16 -10.88
CA ALA A 607 5.45 22.03 -10.80
C ALA A 607 3.99 22.47 -10.67
N ALA A 608 3.70 23.47 -9.84
CA ALA A 608 2.35 24.01 -9.66
C ALA A 608 1.82 24.67 -10.95
N ARG A 609 2.66 25.43 -11.67
CA ARG A 609 2.30 25.99 -12.98
C ARG A 609 2.02 24.91 -14.02
N ARG A 610 2.90 23.91 -14.14
CA ARG A 610 2.66 22.75 -15.03
C ARG A 610 1.38 22.00 -14.68
N LEU A 611 1.07 21.89 -13.38
CA LEU A 611 -0.18 21.27 -12.94
C LEU A 611 -1.38 22.10 -13.38
N LEU A 612 -1.36 23.42 -13.16
CA LEU A 612 -2.42 24.32 -13.64
C LEU A 612 -2.61 24.19 -15.16
N ASP A 613 -1.51 24.24 -15.93
CA ASP A 613 -1.54 24.06 -17.39
C ASP A 613 -2.12 22.68 -17.79
N ALA A 614 -1.79 21.61 -17.05
CA ALA A 614 -2.33 20.27 -17.28
C ALA A 614 -3.82 20.16 -16.94
N LEU A 615 -4.33 21.04 -16.07
CA LEU A 615 -5.73 21.14 -15.66
C LEU A 615 -6.53 22.12 -16.52
N ASP A 616 -5.89 22.86 -17.41
CA ASP A 616 -6.57 23.80 -18.29
C ASP A 616 -7.33 23.06 -19.40
N GLY A 617 -8.57 23.48 -19.64
CA GLY A 617 -9.47 22.84 -20.62
C GLY A 617 -10.15 21.55 -20.15
N VAL A 618 -9.93 21.15 -18.89
CA VAL A 618 -10.81 20.22 -18.16
C VAL A 618 -11.95 21.02 -17.54
#